data_AF-E9IJ58-F1
#
_entry.id   AF-E9IJ58-F1
#
_cell.length_a   1.000
_cell.length_b   1.000
_cell.length_c   1.000
_cell.angle_alpha   90.00
_cell.angle_beta   90.00
_cell.angle_gamma   90.00
#
_symmetry.space_group_name_H-M   'P 1'
#
loop_
_entity.id
_entity.type
_entity.pdbx_description
1 polymer ?
#
loop_
_entity_poly.entity_id
_entity_poly.type
_entity_poly.pdbx_seq_one_letter_code
_entity_poly.pdbx_strand_id
1 'polypeptide(L)'
;SFFRCFKIFDIAHALTSSPQTVFTAACDVIKEFYEDNVIYLELRSTPRAVKDVMTKVEYLQAIIQAIEVSKSKFPQILVKLLVSINRKEGYESAEENINLAIEFREKYPEYVVGIDLSGDPTRGDLFLELLEKSRKVGLKITVHCAEV
;
A
#
# COMPACT_ATOMS: atom_id res chain seq x y z
N SER A 1 23.20 -8.56 1.47
CA SER A 1 23.28 -8.02 2.85
C SER A 1 22.00 -7.25 3.14
N PHE A 2 21.15 -7.83 3.98
CA PHE A 2 19.80 -7.37 4.34
C PHE A 2 19.78 -5.93 4.90
N PHE A 3 20.91 -5.45 5.44
CA PHE A 3 21.07 -4.10 6.01
C PHE A 3 21.16 -2.96 4.98
N ARG A 4 21.44 -3.23 3.70
CA ARG A 4 21.46 -2.17 2.66
C ARG A 4 20.06 -1.75 2.21
N CYS A 5 19.05 -2.60 2.38
CA CYS A 5 17.67 -2.34 1.97
C CYS A 5 17.05 -1.19 2.80
N PHE A 6 17.23 -1.21 4.12
CA PHE A 6 16.64 -0.22 5.03
C PHE A 6 17.12 1.22 4.82
N LYS A 7 18.40 1.44 4.47
CA LYS A 7 18.91 2.80 4.18
C LYS A 7 18.35 3.40 2.88
N ILE A 8 17.95 2.56 1.93
CA ILE A 8 17.26 3.02 0.70
C ILE A 8 15.82 3.41 1.05
N PHE A 9 15.15 2.66 1.93
CA PHE A 9 13.84 3.03 2.44
C PHE A 9 13.86 4.39 3.14
N ASP A 10 14.86 4.72 3.95
CA ASP A 10 14.95 6.03 4.62
C ASP A 10 15.05 7.21 3.62
N ILE A 11 15.81 7.04 2.51
CA ILE A 11 15.94 8.06 1.46
C ILE A 11 14.65 8.15 0.64
N ALA A 12 14.03 7.03 0.29
CA ALA A 12 12.74 6.99 -0.39
C ALA A 12 11.62 7.58 0.49
N HIS A 13 11.67 7.37 1.81
CA HIS A 13 10.76 7.98 2.78
C HIS A 13 10.92 9.49 2.85
N ALA A 14 12.16 10.00 2.85
CA ALA A 14 12.41 11.44 2.80
C ALA A 14 11.87 12.08 1.52
N LEU A 15 11.99 11.37 0.38
CA LEU A 15 11.49 11.82 -0.92
C LEU A 15 9.97 11.67 -1.09
N THR A 16 9.27 10.94 -0.21
CA THR A 16 7.80 10.72 -0.27
C THR A 16 7.08 11.33 0.93
N SER A 17 7.50 12.53 1.32
CA SER A 17 7.01 13.22 2.52
C SER A 17 5.74 14.06 2.29
N SER A 18 5.28 14.22 1.05
CA SER A 18 4.06 14.96 0.69
C SER A 18 3.17 14.20 -0.29
N PRO A 19 1.86 14.52 -0.39
CA PRO A 19 0.97 13.85 -1.34
C PRO A 19 1.47 13.94 -2.78
N GLN A 20 2.01 15.10 -3.19
CA GLN A 20 2.55 15.29 -4.54
C GLN A 20 3.73 14.38 -4.82
N THR A 21 4.63 14.22 -3.86
CA THR A 21 5.78 13.33 -4.02
C THR A 21 5.38 11.86 -4.10
N VAL A 22 4.37 11.44 -3.33
CA VAL A 22 3.79 10.10 -3.40
C VAL A 22 3.14 9.85 -4.76
N PHE A 23 2.39 10.82 -5.27
CA PHE A 23 1.79 10.76 -6.60
C PHE A 23 2.84 10.58 -7.69
N THR A 24 3.89 11.41 -7.69
CA THR A 24 4.97 11.34 -8.68
C THR A 24 5.68 10.00 -8.61
N ALA A 25 6.07 9.55 -7.41
CA ALA A 25 6.73 8.26 -7.23
C ALA A 25 5.85 7.09 -7.72
N ALA A 26 4.55 7.11 -7.44
CA ALA A 26 3.64 6.08 -7.91
C ALA A 26 3.49 6.09 -9.45
N CYS A 27 3.44 7.27 -10.09
CA CYS A 27 3.42 7.38 -11.54
C CYS A 27 4.71 6.83 -12.17
N ASP A 28 5.86 7.17 -11.60
CA ASP A 28 7.16 6.72 -12.10
C ASP A 28 7.31 5.20 -12.00
N VAL A 29 6.93 4.61 -10.85
CA VAL A 29 6.93 3.15 -10.67
C VAL A 29 6.02 2.46 -11.69
N ILE A 30 4.80 2.96 -11.92
CA ILE A 30 3.88 2.37 -12.89
C ILE A 30 4.47 2.46 -14.31
N LYS A 31 5.07 3.60 -14.64
CA LYS A 31 5.71 3.82 -15.94
C LYS A 31 6.88 2.85 -16.16
N GLU A 32 7.75 2.68 -15.18
CA GLU A 32 8.89 1.75 -15.26
C GLU A 32 8.41 0.31 -15.53
N PHE A 33 7.41 -0.17 -14.77
CA PHE A 33 6.84 -1.49 -15.00
C PHE A 33 6.16 -1.63 -16.36
N TYR A 34 5.51 -0.58 -16.84
CA TYR A 34 4.94 -0.55 -18.19
C TYR A 34 6.02 -0.66 -19.27
N GLU A 35 7.13 0.07 -19.13
CA GLU A 35 8.28 0.02 -20.05
C GLU A 35 8.94 -1.37 -20.04
N ASP A 36 8.87 -2.08 -18.91
CA ASP A 36 9.28 -3.49 -18.78
C ASP A 36 8.24 -4.50 -19.30
N ASN A 37 7.18 -4.03 -19.99
CA ASN A 37 6.10 -4.84 -20.56
C ASN A 37 5.26 -5.61 -19.53
N VAL A 38 5.20 -5.13 -18.29
CA VAL A 38 4.28 -5.68 -17.29
C VAL A 38 2.84 -5.30 -17.64
N ILE A 39 1.97 -6.30 -17.72
CA ILE A 39 0.53 -6.10 -18.05
C ILE A 39 -0.37 -6.08 -16.80
N TYR A 40 0.12 -6.53 -15.66
CA TYR A 40 -0.61 -6.54 -14.38
C TYR A 40 0.34 -6.25 -13.21
N LEU A 41 0.02 -5.23 -12.42
CA LEU A 41 0.83 -4.78 -11.30
C LEU A 41 -0.04 -4.63 -10.04
N GLU A 42 0.34 -5.31 -8.97
CA GLU A 42 -0.19 -5.05 -7.62
C GLU A 42 0.81 -4.21 -6.84
N LEU A 43 0.52 -2.91 -6.72
CA LEU A 43 1.26 -2.01 -5.85
C LEU A 43 0.94 -2.32 -4.40
N ARG A 44 1.97 -2.46 -3.57
CA ARG A 44 1.87 -2.64 -2.13
C ARG A 44 2.46 -1.41 -1.45
N SER A 45 1.71 -0.82 -0.53
CA SER A 45 2.22 0.34 0.20
C SER A 45 1.59 0.49 1.58
N THR A 46 2.43 0.77 2.58
CA THR A 46 1.99 1.13 3.93
C THR A 46 1.60 2.61 3.94
N PRO A 47 0.34 2.97 4.27
CA PRO A 47 -0.07 4.37 4.42
C PRO A 47 0.74 5.06 5.51
N ARG A 48 1.21 6.29 5.23
CA ARG A 48 2.02 7.07 6.16
C ARG A 48 1.37 8.42 6.43
N ALA A 49 1.53 8.89 7.67
CA ALA A 49 1.25 10.27 8.05
C ALA A 49 2.56 11.01 8.33
N VAL A 50 2.65 12.24 7.84
CA VAL A 50 3.73 13.18 8.12
C VAL A 50 3.08 14.41 8.76
N LYS A 51 3.46 14.69 10.01
CA LYS A 51 2.85 15.75 10.82
C LYS A 51 2.83 17.08 10.05
N ASP A 52 1.67 17.73 10.03
CA ASP A 52 1.41 19.01 9.35
C ASP A 52 1.64 19.02 7.82
N VAL A 53 1.84 17.86 7.19
CA VAL A 53 2.12 17.75 5.74
C VAL A 53 1.21 16.78 5.01
N MET A 54 0.94 15.60 5.60
CA MET A 54 0.19 14.53 4.92
C MET A 54 -0.46 13.58 5.92
N THR A 55 -1.72 13.26 5.70
CA THR A 55 -2.45 12.19 6.38
C THR A 55 -2.35 10.87 5.61
N LYS A 56 -2.66 9.75 6.28
CA LYS A 56 -2.76 8.44 5.61
C LYS A 56 -3.82 8.41 4.51
N VAL A 57 -4.89 9.20 4.66
CA VAL A 57 -5.95 9.37 3.65
C VAL A 57 -5.40 10.07 2.42
N GLU A 58 -4.72 11.21 2.57
CA GLU A 58 -4.10 11.95 1.47
C GLU A 58 -3.03 11.11 0.75
N TYR A 59 -2.27 10.31 1.51
CA TYR A 59 -1.32 9.35 0.95
C TYR A 59 -1.99 8.37 -0.01
N LEU A 60 -3.06 7.71 0.44
CA LEU A 60 -3.79 6.75 -0.38
C LEU A 60 -4.47 7.44 -1.58
N GLN A 61 -5.04 8.63 -1.39
CA GLN A 61 -5.62 9.40 -2.49
C GLN A 61 -4.59 9.74 -3.56
N ALA A 62 -3.37 10.11 -3.18
CA ALA A 62 -2.29 10.37 -4.13
C ALA A 62 -1.95 9.13 -4.98
N ILE A 63 -1.92 7.94 -4.38
CA ILE A 63 -1.70 6.68 -5.11
C ILE A 63 -2.86 6.38 -6.06
N ILE A 64 -4.11 6.53 -5.61
CA ILE A 64 -5.28 6.30 -6.46
C ILE A 64 -5.27 7.25 -7.67
N GLN A 65 -4.99 8.53 -7.45
CA GLN A 65 -4.85 9.52 -8.53
C GLN A 65 -3.74 9.13 -9.51
N ALA A 66 -2.60 8.63 -9.01
CA ALA A 66 -1.52 8.15 -9.86
C ALA A 66 -1.94 6.95 -10.72
N ILE A 67 -2.71 6.01 -10.16
CA ILE A 67 -3.28 4.86 -10.90
C ILE A 67 -4.24 5.35 -11.98
N GLU A 68 -5.15 6.28 -11.67
CA GLU A 68 -6.12 6.83 -12.63
C GLU A 68 -5.45 7.55 -13.81
N VAL A 69 -4.46 8.41 -13.51
CA VAL A 69 -3.67 9.10 -14.52
C VAL A 69 -2.88 8.10 -15.37
N SER A 70 -2.28 7.10 -14.73
CA SER A 70 -1.50 6.08 -15.42
C SER A 70 -2.36 5.17 -16.31
N LYS A 71 -3.59 4.86 -15.91
CA LYS A 71 -4.56 4.11 -16.74
C LYS A 71 -4.82 4.80 -18.08
N SER A 72 -4.86 6.13 -18.09
CA SER A 72 -5.05 6.92 -19.32
C SER A 72 -3.78 6.97 -20.19
N LYS A 73 -2.60 6.99 -19.57
CA LYS A 73 -1.30 7.07 -20.26
C LYS A 73 -0.79 5.72 -20.76
N PHE A 74 -1.05 4.66 -20.01
CA PHE A 74 -0.51 3.32 -20.18
C PHE A 74 -1.64 2.27 -20.14
N PRO A 75 -2.55 2.24 -21.12
CA PRO A 75 -3.76 1.42 -21.05
C PRO A 75 -3.50 -0.10 -21.11
N GLN A 76 -2.26 -0.54 -21.41
CA GLN A 76 -1.90 -1.96 -21.47
C GLN A 76 -1.51 -2.55 -20.09
N ILE A 77 -1.24 -1.73 -19.08
CA ILE A 77 -0.94 -2.19 -17.72
C ILE A 77 -2.15 -2.01 -16.81
N LEU A 78 -2.59 -3.10 -16.18
CA LEU A 78 -3.63 -3.08 -15.16
C LEU A 78 -3.00 -2.96 -13.77
N VAL A 79 -3.24 -1.83 -13.10
CA VAL A 79 -2.66 -1.57 -11.77
C VAL A 79 -3.73 -1.70 -10.68
N LYS A 80 -3.41 -2.44 -9.62
CA LYS A 80 -4.21 -2.61 -8.39
C LYS A 80 -3.39 -2.22 -7.16
N LEU A 81 -4.07 -1.87 -6.08
CA LEU A 81 -3.49 -1.48 -4.80
C LEU A 81 -3.83 -2.50 -3.71
N LEU A 82 -2.80 -2.90 -2.98
CA LEU A 82 -2.86 -3.61 -1.71
C LEU A 82 -2.37 -2.68 -0.60
N VAL A 83 -3.21 -2.43 0.40
CA VAL A 83 -2.81 -1.60 1.56
C VAL A 83 -1.97 -2.45 2.51
N SER A 84 -0.72 -2.07 2.71
CA SER A 84 0.18 -2.81 3.58
C SER A 84 -0.01 -2.45 5.05
N ILE A 85 0.04 -3.47 5.89
CA ILE A 85 -0.09 -3.41 7.34
C ILE A 85 1.21 -3.92 7.93
N ASN A 86 1.90 -3.06 8.68
CA ASN A 86 3.15 -3.38 9.33
C ASN A 86 2.91 -3.70 10.80
N ARG A 87 3.02 -4.99 11.18
CA ARG A 87 2.79 -5.44 12.57
C ARG A 87 3.72 -4.79 13.60
N LYS A 88 4.86 -4.23 13.18
CA LYS A 88 5.80 -3.54 14.07
C LYS A 88 5.29 -2.17 14.54
N GLU A 89 4.33 -1.57 13.84
CA GLU A 89 3.74 -0.27 14.20
C GLU A 89 2.66 -0.36 15.28
N GLY A 90 2.32 -1.57 15.72
CA GLY A 90 1.33 -1.81 16.77
C GLY A 90 -0.09 -2.03 16.23
N TYR A 91 -0.98 -2.42 17.14
CA TYR A 91 -2.36 -2.80 16.81
C TYR A 91 -3.18 -1.61 16.29
N GLU A 92 -3.07 -0.44 16.93
CA GLU A 92 -3.82 0.77 16.56
C GLU A 92 -3.52 1.21 15.12
N SER A 93 -2.23 1.28 14.72
CA SER A 93 -1.86 1.60 13.33
C SER A 93 -2.38 0.56 12.34
N ALA A 94 -2.38 -0.72 12.73
CA ALA A 94 -2.88 -1.80 11.89
C ALA A 94 -4.40 -1.74 11.70
N GLU A 95 -5.15 -1.51 12.79
CA GLU A 95 -6.60 -1.31 12.75
C GLU A 95 -6.97 -0.09 11.90
N GLU A 96 -6.28 1.04 12.08
CA GLU A 96 -6.45 2.24 11.27
C GLU A 96 -6.23 1.94 9.78
N ASN A 97 -5.12 1.27 9.42
CA ASN A 97 -4.81 0.95 8.02
C ASN A 97 -5.83 -0.02 7.41
N ILE A 98 -6.37 -0.96 8.20
CA ILE A 98 -7.42 -1.87 7.75
C ILE A 98 -8.73 -1.11 7.52
N ASN A 99 -9.11 -0.23 8.44
CA ASN A 99 -10.32 0.59 8.26
C ASN A 99 -10.20 1.48 7.02
N LEU A 100 -9.03 2.08 6.77
CA LEU A 100 -8.75 2.83 5.55
C LEU A 100 -8.81 1.94 4.31
N ALA A 101 -8.27 0.73 4.36
CA ALA A 101 -8.35 -0.21 3.24
C ALA A 101 -9.81 -0.58 2.90
N ILE A 102 -10.66 -0.74 3.92
CA ILE A 102 -12.10 -0.99 3.76
C ILE A 102 -12.78 0.21 3.12
N GLU A 103 -12.58 1.42 3.64
CA GLU A 103 -13.19 2.64 3.10
C GLU A 103 -12.78 2.88 1.64
N PHE A 104 -11.49 2.74 1.34
CA PHE A 104 -11.00 2.91 -0.03
C PHE A 104 -11.44 1.78 -0.96
N ARG A 105 -11.66 0.57 -0.45
CA ARG A 105 -12.27 -0.53 -1.21
C ARG A 105 -13.70 -0.21 -1.62
N GLU A 106 -14.49 0.38 -0.72
CA GLU A 106 -15.86 0.78 -1.02
C GLU A 106 -15.90 1.93 -2.03
N LYS A 107 -15.01 2.91 -1.89
CA LYS A 107 -14.96 4.09 -2.78
C LYS A 107 -14.31 3.80 -4.13
N TYR A 108 -13.31 2.93 -4.16
CA TYR A 108 -12.49 2.61 -5.34
C TYR A 108 -12.38 1.09 -5.56
N PRO A 109 -13.49 0.38 -5.77
CA PRO A 109 -13.50 -1.08 -5.89
C PRO A 109 -12.77 -1.59 -7.14
N GLU A 110 -12.49 -0.73 -8.11
CA GLU A 110 -11.65 -1.12 -9.25
C GLU A 110 -10.16 -1.10 -8.92
N TYR A 111 -9.71 -0.31 -7.94
CA TYR A 111 -8.29 -0.10 -7.69
C TYR A 111 -7.81 -0.80 -6.41
N VAL A 112 -8.55 -0.70 -5.31
CA VAL A 112 -8.16 -1.33 -4.04
C VAL A 112 -8.74 -2.74 -3.97
N VAL A 113 -7.87 -3.74 -3.93
CA VAL A 113 -8.27 -5.16 -4.06
C VAL A 113 -7.92 -6.01 -2.85
N GLY A 114 -7.11 -5.50 -1.92
CA GLY A 114 -6.68 -6.29 -0.78
C GLY A 114 -5.79 -5.55 0.20
N ILE A 115 -5.30 -6.33 1.16
CA ILE A 115 -4.34 -5.94 2.19
C ILE A 115 -3.14 -6.88 2.17
N ASP A 116 -1.98 -6.33 2.53
CA ASP A 116 -0.71 -7.04 2.65
C ASP A 116 -0.22 -6.99 4.10
N LEU A 117 -0.13 -8.14 4.77
CA LEU A 117 0.31 -8.21 6.15
C LEU A 117 1.80 -8.58 6.21
N SER A 118 2.61 -7.69 6.76
CA SER A 118 4.05 -7.85 6.95
C SER A 118 4.45 -7.83 8.43
N GLY A 119 5.64 -8.34 8.78
CA GLY A 119 6.17 -8.38 10.16
C GLY A 119 6.11 -9.76 10.84
N ASP A 120 6.35 -9.82 12.15
CA ASP A 120 6.52 -11.07 12.91
C ASP A 120 5.21 -11.91 13.02
N PRO A 121 5.20 -13.18 12.57
CA PRO A 121 4.04 -14.07 12.64
C PRO A 121 3.63 -14.52 14.05
N THR A 122 4.48 -14.35 15.06
CA THR A 122 4.24 -14.86 16.41
C THR A 122 3.26 -14.03 17.25
N ARG A 123 2.88 -12.83 16.79
CA ARG A 123 1.91 -11.93 17.46
C ARG A 123 0.48 -12.10 16.93
N GLY A 124 0.09 -13.34 16.62
CA GLY A 124 -1.00 -13.66 15.67
C GLY A 124 -2.44 -13.39 16.11
N ASP A 125 -2.81 -13.60 17.38
CA ASP A 125 -4.22 -13.71 17.75
C ASP A 125 -5.03 -12.42 17.58
N LEU A 126 -4.41 -11.26 17.85
CA LEU A 126 -5.06 -9.96 17.74
C LEU A 126 -5.36 -9.56 16.28
N PHE A 127 -4.58 -10.04 15.31
CA PHE A 127 -4.79 -9.67 13.91
C PHE A 127 -5.85 -10.51 13.21
N LEU A 128 -6.23 -11.67 13.76
CA LEU A 128 -7.23 -12.55 13.16
C LEU A 128 -8.58 -11.85 12.99
N GLU A 129 -9.06 -11.14 14.02
CA GLU A 129 -10.32 -10.41 13.96
C GLU A 129 -10.30 -9.32 12.87
N LEU A 130 -9.19 -8.59 12.77
CA LEU A 130 -9.01 -7.55 11.76
C LEU A 130 -8.93 -8.12 10.33
N LEU A 131 -8.29 -9.28 10.16
CA LEU A 131 -8.25 -9.99 8.89
C LEU A 131 -9.63 -10.53 8.50
N GLU A 132 -10.39 -11.07 9.45
CA GLU A 132 -11.76 -11.50 9.21
C GLU A 132 -12.66 -10.34 8.78
N LYS A 133 -12.54 -9.18 9.43
CA LYS A 133 -13.24 -7.95 9.04
C LYS A 133 -12.95 -7.56 7.59
N SER A 134 -11.68 -7.60 7.19
CA SER A 134 -11.24 -7.33 5.81
C SER A 134 -11.84 -8.31 4.81
N ARG A 135 -11.88 -9.61 5.12
CA ARG A 135 -12.47 -10.63 4.23
C ARG A 135 -13.96 -10.42 3.99
N LYS A 136 -14.71 -9.98 5.01
CA LYS A 136 -16.17 -9.75 4.91
C LYS A 136 -16.52 -8.67 3.87
N VAL A 137 -15.64 -7.71 3.61
CA VAL A 137 -15.83 -6.66 2.59
C VAL A 137 -15.20 -7.01 1.24
N GLY A 138 -14.73 -8.24 1.07
CA GLY A 138 -14.16 -8.74 -0.19
C GLY A 138 -12.72 -8.34 -0.45
N LEU A 139 -11.98 -7.82 0.54
CA LEU A 139 -10.54 -7.60 0.43
C LEU A 139 -9.81 -8.94 0.40
N LYS A 140 -8.94 -9.13 -0.59
CA LYS A 140 -8.00 -10.25 -0.62
C LYS A 140 -6.89 -10.00 0.40
N ILE A 141 -6.34 -11.06 0.96
CA ILE A 141 -5.25 -10.98 1.95
C ILE A 141 -4.04 -11.67 1.36
N THR A 142 -2.90 -10.98 1.38
CA THR A 142 -1.58 -11.57 1.20
C THR A 142 -0.79 -11.42 2.49
N VAL A 143 -0.05 -12.47 2.89
CA VAL A 143 0.71 -12.49 4.14
C VAL A 143 2.14 -12.87 3.79
N HIS A 144 3.11 -12.11 4.29
CA HIS A 144 4.51 -12.51 4.28
C HIS A 144 4.68 -13.66 5.29
N CYS A 145 4.83 -14.88 4.79
CA CYS A 145 5.14 -16.07 5.58
C CYS A 145 6.60 -16.46 5.32
N ALA A 146 7.39 -16.61 6.39
CA ALA A 146 8.82 -17.00 6.39
C ALA A 146 9.89 -15.88 6.27
N GLU A 147 9.71 -14.78 6.99
CA GLU A 147 10.85 -13.98 7.47
C GLU A 147 11.02 -14.25 8.97
N VAL A 148 12.03 -15.06 9.33
CA VAL A 148 12.53 -15.25 10.71
C VAL A 148 13.85 -14.51 10.83
#